data_AF-A0A534WCI0-F1
#
_entry.id   AF-A0A534WCI0-F1
#
_cell.length_a   1.000
_cell.length_b   1.000
_cell.length_c   1.000
_cell.angle_alpha   90.00
_cell.angle_beta   90.00
_cell.angle_gamma   90.00
#
_symmetry.space_group_name_H-M   'P 1'
#
loop_
_entity.id
_entity.type
_entity.pdbx_description
1 polymer ?
#
loop_
_entity_poly.entity_id
_entity_poly.type
_entity_poly.pdbx_seq_one_letter_code
_entity_poly.pdbx_strand_id
1 'polypeptide(L)' 'MKEIHCHACGGFIIDPAGVSYRLPSAATVTAAARSGLCTCHQSIVYGPPPGYVALPGVPPIIDLRAMAARN' A
#
# COMPACT_ATOMS: atom_id res chain seq x y z
N MET A 1 -8.64 8.42 -14.61
CA MET A 1 -8.45 8.13 -13.18
C MET A 1 -7.78 6.77 -13.09
N LYS A 2 -6.75 6.58 -12.25
CA LYS A 2 -6.16 5.24 -12.07
C LYS A 2 -7.11 4.41 -11.22
N GLU A 3 -7.49 3.25 -11.72
CA GLU A 3 -8.29 2.27 -10.99
C GLU A 3 -7.44 1.69 -9.85
N ILE A 4 -7.91 1.84 -8.60
CA ILE A 4 -7.19 1.35 -7.42
C ILE A 4 -7.95 0.13 -6.89
N HIS A 5 -7.24 -0.98 -6.75
CA HIS A 5 -7.77 -2.21 -6.19
C HIS A 5 -7.21 -2.47 -4.80
N CYS A 6 -8.04 -3.00 -3.90
CA CYS A 6 -7.61 -3.44 -2.59
C CYS A 6 -6.75 -4.71 -2.73
N HIS A 7 -5.52 -4.73 -2.24
CA HIS A 7 -4.70 -5.94 -2.29
C HIS A 7 -5.13 -7.01 -1.28
N ALA A 8 -6.02 -6.69 -0.34
CA ALA A 8 -6.55 -7.69 0.59
C ALA A 8 -7.65 -8.55 -0.05
N CYS A 9 -8.56 -7.95 -0.83
CA CYS A 9 -9.70 -8.67 -1.42
C CYS A 9 -9.79 -8.59 -2.95
N GLY A 10 -8.92 -7.81 -3.60
CA GLY A 10 -8.90 -7.58 -5.05
C GLY A 10 -9.95 -6.60 -5.55
N GLY A 11 -10.89 -6.18 -4.70
CA GLY A 11 -12.04 -5.37 -5.10
C GLY A 11 -11.67 -3.92 -5.43
N PHE A 12 -12.51 -3.28 -6.24
CA PHE A 12 -12.38 -1.89 -6.65
C PHE A 12 -12.67 -0.93 -5.49
N ILE A 13 -11.79 0.06 -5.29
CA ILE A 13 -11.92 1.05 -4.23
C ILE A 13 -12.60 2.30 -4.80
N ILE A 14 -13.82 2.60 -4.35
CA ILE A 14 -14.57 3.81 -4.75
C ILE A 14 -14.16 5.00 -3.88
N ASP A 15 -14.00 4.78 -2.57
CA ASP A 15 -13.65 5.82 -1.62
C ASP A 15 -12.18 5.69 -1.18
N PRO A 16 -11.30 6.63 -1.56
CA PRO A 16 -9.90 6.59 -1.17
C PRO A 16 -9.66 7.04 0.28
N ALA A 17 -10.63 7.69 0.94
CA ALA A 17 -10.45 8.18 2.31
C ALA A 17 -10.31 7.03 3.34
N GLY A 18 -10.86 5.86 3.05
CA GLY A 18 -10.68 4.63 3.84
C GLY A 18 -9.45 3.78 3.49
N VAL A 19 -8.55 4.25 2.64
CA VAL A 19 -7.39 3.45 2.17
C VAL A 19 -6.20 3.56 3.11
N SER A 20 -5.74 2.40 3.58
CA SER A 20 -4.47 2.22 4.27
C SER A 20 -3.37 1.89 3.27
N TYR A 21 -2.51 2.88 3.02
CA TYR A 21 -1.27 2.68 2.27
C TYR A 21 -0.22 2.01 3.16
N ARG A 22 0.32 0.88 2.72
CA ARG A 22 1.33 0.11 3.45
C ARG A 22 2.53 -0.18 2.54
N LEU A 23 3.69 -0.39 3.14
CA LEU A 23 4.85 -0.91 2.42
C LEU A 23 4.69 -2.42 2.24
N PRO A 24 4.88 -2.97 1.02
CA PRO A 24 4.87 -4.40 0.82
C PRO A 24 6.09 -5.02 1.52
N SER A 25 5.87 -6.09 2.27
CA SER A 25 6.93 -6.99 2.74
C SER A 25 7.23 -8.07 1.69
N ALA A 26 8.39 -8.72 1.76
CA ALA A 26 8.76 -9.78 0.80
C ALA A 26 7.81 -10.99 0.81
N ALA A 27 7.07 -11.21 1.91
CA ALA A 27 6.12 -12.30 2.06
C ALA A 27 4.66 -11.91 1.73
N THR A 28 4.43 -10.71 1.21
CA THR A 28 3.07 -10.20 1.04
C THR A 28 2.40 -10.82 -0.18
N VAL A 29 1.32 -11.56 0.05
CA VAL A 29 0.47 -12.07 -1.04
C VAL A 29 -0.65 -11.06 -1.30
N THR A 30 -0.75 -10.59 -2.54
CA THR A 30 -1.83 -9.70 -2.98
C THR A 30 -2.94 -10.49 -3.63
N ALA A 31 -4.19 -10.18 -3.27
CA ALA A 31 -5.35 -10.70 -3.96
C ALA A 31 -5.39 -10.21 -5.42
N ALA A 32 -5.81 -11.08 -6.34
CA ALA A 32 -5.99 -10.74 -7.74
C ALA A 32 -7.09 -9.68 -7.90
N ALA A 33 -6.84 -8.68 -8.74
CA ALA A 33 -7.83 -7.65 -9.04
C ALA A 33 -9.10 -8.27 -9.61
N ARG A 34 -10.26 -7.84 -9.12
CA ARG A 34 -11.58 -8.26 -9.57
C ARG A 34 -12.46 -7.05 -9.85
N SER A 35 -13.44 -7.23 -10.74
CA SER A 35 -14.38 -6.18 -11.15
C SER A 35 -15.44 -5.84 -10.08
N GLY A 36 -15.46 -6.57 -8.96
CA GLY A 36 -16.38 -6.30 -7.84
C GLY A 36 -15.87 -5.19 -6.92
N LEU A 37 -16.78 -4.54 -6.20
CA LEU A 37 -16.42 -3.50 -5.23
C LEU A 37 -15.66 -4.07 -4.02
N CYS A 38 -14.79 -3.25 -3.45
CA CYS A 38 -14.13 -3.57 -2.18
C CYS A 38 -15.17 -3.63 -1.07
N THR A 39 -15.23 -4.75 -0.37
CA THR A 39 -16.10 -4.99 0.79
C THR A 39 -15.33 -5.05 2.10
N CYS A 40 -14.04 -4.68 2.10
CA CYS A 40 -13.24 -4.64 3.31
C CYS A 40 -13.63 -3.43 4.15
N HIS A 41 -13.69 -3.61 5.48
CA HIS A 41 -13.85 -2.50 6.42
C HIS A 41 -12.74 -1.45 6.27
N GLN A 42 -11.52 -1.88 5.95
CA GLN A 42 -10.40 -1.01 5.62
C GLN A 42 -9.72 -1.52 4.34
N SER A 43 -9.62 -0.65 3.33
CA SER A 43 -8.99 -1.00 2.06
C SER A 43 -7.47 -0.91 2.20
N ILE A 44 -6.73 -1.92 1.73
CA ILE A 44 -5.27 -1.94 1.83
C ILE A 44 -4.68 -1.80 0.43
N VAL A 45 -3.79 -0.83 0.26
CA VAL A 45 -3.03 -0.59 -0.96
C VAL A 45 -1.55 -0.60 -0.62
N TYR A 46 -0.73 -1.29 -1.42
CA TYR A 46 0.69 -1.36 -1.22
C TYR A 46 1.36 -0.34 -2.13
N GLY A 47 2.28 0.41 -1.55
CA GLY A 47 2.98 1.46 -2.25
C GLY A 47 2.61 2.86 -1.76
N PRO A 48 3.23 3.87 -2.36
CA PRO A 48 3.14 5.23 -1.88
C PRO A 48 1.74 5.83 -2.14
N PRO A 49 1.23 6.67 -1.23
CA PRO A 49 -0.03 7.37 -1.44
C PRO A 49 0.04 8.31 -2.65
N PRO A 50 -1.09 8.60 -3.32
CA PRO A 50 -1.14 9.57 -4.40
C PRO A 50 -0.69 10.94 -3.88
N GLY A 51 0.27 11.57 -4.56
CA GLY A 51 0.91 12.81 -4.11
C GLY A 51 2.21 12.59 -3.33
N TYR A 52 2.61 11.35 -3.07
CA TYR A 52 3.95 11.05 -2.54
C TYR A 52 5.01 11.36 -3.60
N VAL A 53 5.72 12.46 -3.41
CA VAL A 53 6.92 12.80 -4.17
C VAL A 53 8.08 12.02 -3.56
N ALA A 54 8.50 10.95 -4.24
CA ALA A 54 9.74 10.27 -3.89
C ALA A 54 10.90 11.23 -4.20
N LEU A 55 11.50 11.81 -3.15
CA LEU A 55 12.72 12.61 -3.30
C LEU A 55 13.79 11.73 -3.98
N PRO A 56 14.34 12.15 -5.14
CA PRO A 56 15.35 11.38 -5.84
C PRO A 56 16.62 11.34 -4.98
N GLY A 57 16.91 10.19 -4.38
CA GLY A 57 18.11 9.97 -3.56
C GLY A 57 17.87 9.31 -2.20
N VAL A 58 16.62 9.15 -1.75
CA VAL A 58 16.32 8.42 -0.51
C VAL A 58 15.78 7.02 -0.87
N PRO A 59 16.52 5.93 -0.59
CA PRO A 59 15.99 4.59 -0.80
C PRO A 59 14.73 4.41 0.07
N PRO A 60 13.65 3.78 -0.43
CA PRO A 60 12.40 3.58 0.31
C PRO A 60 12.51 2.56 1.47
N ILE A 61 13.72 2.38 2.02
CA ILE A 61 14.07 1.36 3.00
C ILE A 61 14.77 2.06 4.17
N ILE A 62 14.01 2.78 4.97
CA ILE A 62 14.36 2.90 6.38
C ILE A 62 13.27 2.16 7.13
N ASP A 63 13.48 0.85 7.23
CA ASP A 63 12.96 0.06 8.32
C ASP A 63 13.43 0.76 9.61
N LEU A 64 12.50 1.45 10.28
CA LEU A 64 12.77 2.21 11.49
C LEU A 64 13.28 1.30 12.64
N ARG A 65 13.27 -0.04 12.49
CA ARG A 65 13.87 -0.97 13.46
C ARG A 65 15.34 -1.29 13.19
N ALA A 66 15.90 -0.97 12.02
CA ALA A 66 17.30 -1.28 11.72
C ALA A 66 18.32 -0.30 12.35
N MET A 67 17.88 0.87 12.84
CA MET A 67 18.78 1.89 13.40
C MET A 67 19.01 1.78 14.93
N ALA A 68 18.35 0.84 15.63
CA ALA A 68 18.50 0.69 17.07
C ALA A 68 19.63 -0.28 17.51
N ALA A 69 20.39 -0.86 16.57
CA ALA A 69 21.39 -1.91 16.87
C ALA A 69 22.85 -1.51 16.62
N ARG A 70 23.15 -0.23 16.43
CA ARG A 70 24.53 0.27 16.30
C ARG A 70 24.72 1.59 17.03
N ASN A 71 24.76 1.56 18.35
CA ASN A 71 25.81 2.16 19.17
C ASN A 71 25.50 1.95 20.66
#